data_AF-A0A0G4ISJ6-F1
#
_entry.id   AF-A0A0G4ISJ6-F1
#
_cell.length_a   1.000
_cell.length_b   1.000
_cell.length_c   1.000
_cell.angle_alpha   90.00
_cell.angle_beta   90.00
_cell.angle_gamma   90.00
#
_symmetry.space_group_name_H-M   'P 1'
#
loop_
_entity.id
_entity.type
_entity.pdbx_description
1 polymer ?
#
loop_
_entity_poly.entity_id
_entity_poly.type
_entity_poly.pdbx_seq_one_letter_code
_entity_poly.pdbx_strand_id
1 'polypeptide(L)'
;MGNAPADVLAIVLVATCCVVVAHGGPASSLRRSTSLLRQVQESALERAVRETYGDLIDSLRGRYQETVSAMATLRPLYKRLETSALLVDMAIDPIFYLEDALKQAEPVDTSSQDETHQAFLDEVSLLLEALDEVPQDGIVASARPCLCRDFWLRMLTSSATPDDLPEVVLVMDACLDFDEIARDRMAKVTRASRLVQQARDHLLLQVPDGVPPSVVHRPFNT
;
A
#
# COMPACT_ATOMS: atom_id res chain seq x y z
N MET A 1 -53.28 11.50 28.62
CA MET A 1 -52.58 11.17 29.89
C MET A 1 -52.55 9.65 29.98
N GLY A 2 -51.46 8.90 29.94
CA GLY A 2 -50.04 9.18 29.77
C GLY A 2 -49.34 7.82 29.86
N ASN A 3 -49.10 7.15 28.73
CA ASN A 3 -48.26 5.94 28.66
C ASN A 3 -46.83 6.34 28.30
N ALA A 4 -46.18 7.11 29.17
CA ALA A 4 -44.78 7.53 29.00
C ALA A 4 -43.71 6.69 29.73
N PRO A 5 -43.97 5.63 30.54
CA PRO A 5 -42.88 4.94 31.22
C PRO A 5 -42.21 3.82 30.41
N ALA A 6 -42.83 3.31 29.34
CA ALA A 6 -42.30 2.19 28.56
C ALA A 6 -41.26 2.62 27.50
N ASP A 7 -41.51 3.74 26.81
CA ASP A 7 -40.64 4.20 25.72
C ASP A 7 -39.32 4.80 26.23
N VAL A 8 -39.35 5.45 27.40
CA VAL A 8 -38.13 5.99 28.03
C VAL A 8 -37.21 4.87 28.51
N LEU A 9 -37.77 3.74 28.96
CA LEU A 9 -37.00 2.59 29.43
C LEU A 9 -36.35 1.83 28.27
N ALA A 10 -37.01 1.75 27.10
CA ALA A 10 -36.43 1.18 25.88
C ALA A 10 -35.27 2.03 25.34
N ILE A 11 -35.39 3.35 25.36
CA ILE A 11 -34.34 4.27 24.88
C ILE A 11 -33.10 4.24 25.80
N VAL A 12 -33.30 4.13 27.13
CA VAL A 12 -32.18 4.02 28.09
C VAL A 12 -31.46 2.67 28.00
N LEU A 13 -32.17 1.58 27.68
CA LEU A 13 -31.56 0.25 27.49
C LEU A 13 -30.71 0.18 26.22
N VAL A 14 -31.16 0.83 25.14
CA VAL A 14 -30.40 0.92 23.87
C VAL A 14 -29.17 1.81 24.04
N ALA A 15 -29.30 2.93 24.76
CA ALA A 15 -28.17 3.82 25.03
C ALA A 15 -27.06 3.16 25.89
N THR A 16 -27.44 2.33 26.87
CA THR A 16 -26.47 1.63 27.73
C THR A 16 -25.77 0.46 27.03
N CYS A 17 -26.42 -0.21 26.06
CA CYS A 17 -25.77 -1.22 25.24
C CYS A 17 -24.77 -0.62 24.22
N CYS A 18 -24.99 0.59 23.74
CA CYS A 18 -24.07 1.25 22.80
C CYS A 18 -22.77 1.74 23.46
N VAL A 19 -22.80 2.11 24.76
CA VAL A 19 -21.60 2.60 25.47
C VAL A 19 -20.59 1.49 25.77
N VAL A 20 -21.03 0.23 25.91
CA VAL A 20 -20.11 -0.91 26.20
C VAL A 20 -19.35 -1.37 24.93
N VAL A 21 -19.84 -1.04 23.74
CA VAL A 21 -19.19 -1.44 22.46
C VAL A 21 -18.15 -0.41 21.99
N ALA A 22 -18.10 0.79 22.57
CA ALA A 22 -17.25 1.88 22.10
C ALA A 22 -15.78 1.82 22.58
N HIS A 23 -15.37 0.85 23.41
CA HIS A 23 -14.02 0.78 23.99
C HIS A 23 -13.30 -0.57 23.80
N GLY A 24 -13.21 -1.06 22.57
CA GLY A 24 -12.37 -2.21 22.24
C GLY A 24 -11.74 -2.08 20.86
N GLY A 25 -10.46 -1.71 20.81
CA GLY A 25 -9.63 -1.75 19.60
C GLY A 25 -9.47 -3.17 19.03
N PRO A 26 -8.82 -3.31 17.86
CA PRO A 26 -8.84 -4.54 17.08
C PRO A 26 -7.87 -5.57 17.66
N ALA A 27 -8.38 -6.47 18.49
CA ALA A 27 -7.69 -7.70 18.85
C ALA A 27 -8.33 -8.87 18.09
N SER A 28 -7.50 -9.55 17.29
CA SER A 28 -7.66 -10.90 16.72
C SER A 28 -8.96 -11.63 17.11
N SER A 29 -9.86 -11.81 16.15
CA SER A 29 -11.17 -12.42 16.36
C SER A 29 -11.07 -13.94 16.62
N LEU A 30 -10.84 -14.30 17.87
CA LEU A 30 -11.34 -15.53 18.45
C LEU A 30 -12.87 -15.56 18.25
N ARG A 31 -13.38 -16.58 17.56
CA ARG A 31 -14.81 -16.86 17.41
C ARG A 31 -15.46 -16.94 18.80
N ARG A 32 -16.05 -15.85 19.28
CA ARG A 32 -17.01 -15.90 20.38
C ARG A 32 -18.26 -16.57 19.85
N SER A 33 -18.58 -17.75 20.40
CA SER A 33 -19.86 -18.41 20.22
C SER A 33 -20.98 -17.46 20.66
N THR A 34 -21.68 -16.86 19.70
CA THR A 34 -22.88 -16.06 19.94
C THR A 34 -24.00 -17.00 20.36
N SER A 35 -24.71 -16.69 21.45
CA SER A 35 -25.84 -17.51 21.92
C SER A 35 -26.92 -17.64 20.82
N LEU A 36 -27.62 -18.79 20.76
CA LEU A 36 -28.67 -19.06 19.77
C LEU A 36 -29.76 -17.97 19.76
N LEU A 37 -30.08 -17.42 20.93
CA LEU A 37 -31.04 -16.32 21.08
C LEU A 37 -30.58 -15.05 20.34
N ARG A 38 -29.29 -14.75 20.39
CA ARG A 38 -28.68 -13.64 19.66
C ARG A 38 -28.72 -13.89 18.15
N GLN A 39 -28.46 -15.12 17.69
CA GLN A 39 -28.60 -15.46 16.26
C GLN A 39 -30.03 -15.31 15.75
N VAL A 40 -31.03 -15.72 16.53
CA VAL A 40 -32.45 -15.56 16.16
C VAL A 40 -32.82 -14.08 16.08
N GLN A 41 -32.39 -13.27 17.05
CA GLN A 41 -32.60 -11.82 17.06
C GLN A 41 -31.91 -11.12 15.88
N GLU A 42 -30.65 -11.47 15.60
CA GLU A 42 -29.92 -10.97 14.43
C GLU A 42 -30.64 -11.35 13.12
N SER A 43 -31.14 -12.59 13.00
CA SER A 43 -31.88 -13.04 11.79
C SER A 43 -33.24 -12.35 11.59
N ALA A 44 -33.91 -11.98 12.67
CA ALA A 44 -35.20 -11.29 12.63
C ALA A 44 -35.01 -9.81 12.26
N LEU A 45 -33.99 -9.17 12.82
CA LEU A 45 -33.56 -7.83 12.45
C LEU A 45 -33.14 -7.77 10.97
N GLU A 46 -32.31 -8.71 10.51
CA GLU A 46 -31.87 -8.78 9.11
C GLU A 46 -33.04 -8.90 8.13
N ARG A 47 -34.09 -9.66 8.49
CA ARG A 47 -35.31 -9.79 7.67
C ARG A 47 -36.11 -8.49 7.63
N ALA A 48 -36.39 -7.88 8.79
CA ALA A 48 -37.14 -6.62 8.87
C ALA A 48 -36.42 -5.47 8.13
N VAL A 49 -35.09 -5.43 8.25
CA VAL A 49 -34.25 -4.44 7.56
C VAL A 49 -34.26 -4.67 6.05
N ARG A 50 -34.17 -5.93 5.59
CA ARG A 50 -34.20 -6.26 4.16
C ARG A 50 -35.57 -5.99 3.52
N GLU A 51 -36.66 -6.22 4.24
CA GLU A 51 -38.01 -5.85 3.78
C GLU A 51 -38.17 -4.34 3.60
N THR A 52 -37.51 -3.53 4.42
CA THR A 52 -37.66 -2.07 4.41
C THR A 52 -36.65 -1.38 3.48
N TYR A 53 -35.43 -1.89 3.39
CA TYR A 53 -34.29 -1.22 2.75
C TYR A 53 -33.51 -2.11 1.78
N GLY A 54 -34.07 -3.24 1.35
CA GLY A 54 -33.39 -4.25 0.52
C GLY A 54 -32.66 -3.67 -0.70
N ASP A 55 -33.36 -2.91 -1.54
CA ASP A 55 -32.79 -2.33 -2.77
C ASP A 55 -31.65 -1.33 -2.50
N LEU A 56 -31.79 -0.52 -1.43
CA LEU A 56 -30.76 0.43 -1.00
C LEU A 56 -29.52 -0.32 -0.48
N ILE A 57 -29.73 -1.37 0.33
CA ILE A 57 -28.66 -2.19 0.88
C ILE A 57 -27.89 -2.91 -0.22
N ASP A 58 -28.58 -3.45 -1.22
CA ASP A 58 -27.94 -4.16 -2.33
C ASP A 58 -27.16 -3.18 -3.24
N SER A 59 -27.71 -1.98 -3.49
CA SER A 59 -26.99 -0.90 -4.17
C SER A 59 -25.73 -0.45 -3.41
N LEU A 60 -25.83 -0.22 -2.10
CA LEU A 60 -24.69 0.16 -1.25
C LEU A 60 -23.64 -0.96 -1.19
N ARG A 61 -24.06 -2.23 -1.16
CA ARG A 61 -23.16 -3.39 -1.18
C ARG A 61 -22.42 -3.48 -2.51
N GLY A 62 -23.10 -3.30 -3.63
CA GLY A 62 -22.47 -3.29 -4.96
C GLY A 62 -21.37 -2.22 -5.06
N ARG A 63 -21.69 -0.97 -4.70
CA ARG A 63 -20.71 0.12 -4.69
C ARG A 63 -19.55 -0.12 -3.73
N TYR A 64 -19.83 -0.70 -2.56
CA TYR A 64 -18.79 -1.07 -1.62
C TYR A 64 -17.84 -2.14 -2.20
N GLN A 65 -18.37 -3.17 -2.88
CA GLN A 65 -17.56 -4.19 -3.53
C GLN A 65 -16.69 -3.63 -4.67
N GLU A 66 -17.23 -2.68 -5.44
CA GLU A 66 -16.46 -1.96 -6.46
C GLU A 66 -15.28 -1.18 -5.86
N THR A 67 -15.53 -0.45 -4.76
CA THR A 67 -14.44 0.29 -4.08
C THR A 67 -13.38 -0.63 -3.47
N VAL A 68 -13.79 -1.75 -2.86
CA VAL A 68 -12.87 -2.74 -2.27
C VAL A 68 -12.07 -3.45 -3.36
N SER A 69 -12.70 -3.83 -4.47
CA SER A 69 -12.01 -4.47 -5.59
C SER A 69 -11.02 -3.51 -6.27
N ALA A 70 -11.38 -2.24 -6.46
CA ALA A 70 -10.47 -1.21 -6.96
C ALA A 70 -9.25 -1.00 -6.03
N MET A 71 -9.45 -1.02 -4.71
CA MET A 71 -8.33 -0.98 -3.76
C MET A 71 -7.44 -2.22 -3.85
N ALA A 72 -8.03 -3.40 -4.05
CA ALA A 72 -7.30 -4.66 -4.16
C ALA A 72 -6.44 -4.72 -5.42
N THR A 73 -6.83 -4.06 -6.52
CA THR A 73 -6.02 -3.98 -7.75
C THR A 73 -4.93 -2.90 -7.67
N LEU A 74 -5.19 -1.78 -7.00
CA LEU A 74 -4.21 -0.70 -6.85
C LEU A 74 -3.06 -1.04 -5.90
N ARG A 75 -3.32 -1.79 -4.82
CA ARG A 75 -2.31 -2.15 -3.81
C ARG A 75 -1.08 -2.88 -4.38
N PRO A 76 -1.21 -3.96 -5.19
CA PRO A 76 -0.04 -4.64 -5.74
C PRO A 76 0.74 -3.75 -6.72
N LEU A 77 0.05 -2.90 -7.50
CA LEU A 77 0.71 -1.95 -8.41
C LEU A 77 1.52 -0.90 -7.65
N TYR A 78 0.95 -0.35 -6.59
CA TYR A 78 1.65 0.59 -5.71
C TYR A 78 2.89 -0.05 -5.09
N LYS A 79 2.75 -1.27 -4.54
CA LYS A 79 3.86 -1.98 -3.90
C LYS A 79 5.01 -2.24 -4.89
N ARG A 80 4.70 -2.69 -6.12
CA ARG A 80 5.72 -2.90 -7.16
C ARG A 80 6.45 -1.62 -7.54
N LEU A 81 5.70 -0.52 -7.67
CA LEU A 81 6.26 0.79 -7.99
C LEU A 81 7.15 1.31 -6.86
N GLU A 82 6.70 1.16 -5.61
CA GLU A 82 7.44 1.55 -4.40
C GLU A 82 8.74 0.76 -4.25
N THR A 83 8.70 -0.58 -4.41
CA THR A 83 9.91 -1.41 -4.39
C THR A 83 10.87 -1.01 -5.50
N SER A 84 10.38 -0.75 -6.71
CA SER A 84 11.22 -0.32 -7.83
C SER A 84 11.85 1.05 -7.57
N ALA A 85 11.09 2.00 -6.99
CA ALA A 85 11.57 3.34 -6.63
C ALA A 85 12.70 3.26 -5.59
N LEU A 86 12.53 2.47 -4.54
CA LEU A 86 13.55 2.29 -3.51
C LEU A 86 14.86 1.72 -4.08
N LEU A 87 14.76 0.70 -4.93
CA LEU A 87 15.94 0.10 -5.56
C LEU A 87 16.65 1.08 -6.50
N VAL A 88 15.89 1.90 -7.24
CA VAL A 88 16.49 2.92 -8.12
C VAL A 88 17.13 4.03 -7.31
N ASP A 89 16.52 4.45 -6.21
CA ASP A 89 17.09 5.44 -5.28
C ASP A 89 18.45 4.97 -4.74
N MET A 90 18.54 3.71 -4.32
CA MET A 90 19.80 3.07 -3.90
C MET A 90 20.86 2.99 -5.01
N ALA A 91 20.45 3.04 -6.28
CA ALA A 91 21.35 3.00 -7.42
C ALA A 91 21.89 4.39 -7.83
N ILE A 92 21.21 5.48 -7.47
CA ILE A 92 21.53 6.83 -7.94
C ILE A 92 22.90 7.28 -7.42
N ASP A 93 23.13 7.21 -6.11
CA ASP A 93 24.37 7.69 -5.50
C ASP A 93 25.61 6.90 -6.00
N PRO A 94 25.57 5.56 -6.09
CA PRO A 94 26.66 4.78 -6.70
C PRO A 94 26.91 5.13 -8.17
N ILE A 95 25.88 5.45 -8.96
CA ILE A 95 26.04 5.86 -10.37
C ILE A 95 26.77 7.19 -10.47
N PHE A 96 26.42 8.19 -9.66
CA PHE A 96 27.11 9.48 -9.65
C PHE A 96 28.58 9.33 -9.27
N TYR A 97 28.86 8.52 -8.24
CA TYR A 97 30.23 8.22 -7.84
C TYR A 97 31.02 7.55 -8.97
N LEU A 98 30.42 6.56 -9.65
CA LEU A 98 31.03 5.86 -10.77
C LEU A 98 31.32 6.80 -11.95
N GLU A 99 30.39 7.70 -12.27
CA GLU A 99 30.57 8.71 -13.33
C GLU A 99 31.76 9.62 -13.01
N ASP A 100 31.86 10.11 -11.77
CA ASP A 100 32.97 10.95 -11.32
C ASP A 100 34.30 10.19 -11.30
N ALA A 101 34.31 8.94 -10.85
CA ALA A 101 35.51 8.11 -10.85
C ALA A 101 36.04 7.84 -12.28
N LEU A 102 35.15 7.58 -13.24
CA LEU A 102 35.50 7.39 -14.64
C LEU A 102 36.02 8.68 -15.30
N LYS A 103 35.49 9.84 -14.91
CA LYS A 103 35.99 11.15 -15.35
C LYS A 103 37.35 11.49 -14.75
N GLN A 104 37.61 11.05 -13.51
CA GLN A 104 38.81 11.36 -12.72
C GLN A 104 39.93 10.32 -12.86
N ALA A 105 39.97 9.50 -13.91
CA ALA A 105 40.96 8.42 -14.10
C ALA A 105 42.46 8.85 -14.20
N GLU A 106 42.82 10.06 -13.75
CA GLU A 106 44.19 10.50 -13.46
C GLU A 106 44.51 10.39 -11.95
N PRO A 107 45.78 10.14 -11.56
CA PRO A 107 46.12 9.70 -10.21
C PRO A 107 45.96 10.84 -9.19
N VAL A 108 45.04 10.68 -8.24
CA VAL A 108 44.82 11.58 -7.10
C VAL A 108 45.09 10.83 -5.79
N ASP A 109 45.56 11.56 -4.77
CA ASP A 109 46.08 11.05 -3.50
C ASP A 109 45.17 10.02 -2.79
N THR A 110 45.78 8.89 -2.43
CA THR A 110 45.13 7.61 -2.10
C THR A 110 44.47 7.53 -0.72
N SER A 111 44.74 8.45 0.21
CA SER A 111 44.32 8.25 1.61
C SER A 111 42.85 8.57 1.92
N SER A 112 42.20 9.46 1.18
CA SER A 112 40.76 9.77 1.34
C SER A 112 39.87 9.01 0.35
N GLN A 113 40.46 8.40 -0.68
CA GLN A 113 39.75 7.54 -1.62
C GLN A 113 39.36 6.20 -1.01
N ASP A 114 40.17 5.64 -0.10
CA ASP A 114 39.92 4.32 0.47
C ASP A 114 38.59 4.25 1.26
N GLU A 115 38.24 5.27 2.05
CA GLU A 115 36.98 5.30 2.82
C GLU A 115 35.76 5.48 1.90
N THR A 116 35.85 6.37 0.90
CA THR A 116 34.75 6.63 -0.05
C THR A 116 34.52 5.47 -1.00
N HIS A 117 35.60 4.81 -1.43
CA HIS A 117 35.53 3.62 -2.25
C HIS A 117 34.90 2.44 -1.49
N GLN A 118 35.25 2.27 -0.20
CA GLN A 118 34.62 1.24 0.62
C GLN A 118 33.11 1.48 0.79
N ALA A 119 32.69 2.73 1.05
CA ALA A 119 31.27 3.08 1.15
C ALA A 119 30.50 2.77 -0.15
N PHE A 120 31.08 3.10 -1.31
CA PHE A 120 30.53 2.73 -2.61
C PHE A 120 30.36 1.20 -2.77
N LEU A 121 31.39 0.42 -2.42
CA LEU A 121 31.32 -1.04 -2.51
C LEU A 121 30.22 -1.62 -1.60
N ASP A 122 30.05 -1.05 -0.41
CA ASP A 122 29.01 -1.46 0.54
C ASP A 122 27.61 -1.12 -0.01
N GLU A 123 27.42 0.06 -0.61
CA GLU A 123 26.15 0.48 -1.23
C GLU A 123 25.77 -0.39 -2.42
N VAL A 124 26.70 -0.68 -3.33
CA VAL A 124 26.43 -1.56 -4.48
C VAL A 124 26.20 -3.00 -4.03
N SER A 125 26.91 -3.47 -2.99
CA SER A 125 26.66 -4.79 -2.41
C SER A 125 25.24 -4.89 -1.84
N LEU A 126 24.80 -3.86 -1.10
CA LEU A 126 23.45 -3.77 -0.57
C LEU A 126 22.39 -3.74 -1.68
N LEU A 127 22.65 -3.01 -2.77
CA LEU A 127 21.79 -2.99 -3.95
C LEU A 127 21.66 -4.38 -4.58
N LEU A 128 22.78 -5.09 -4.75
CA LEU A 128 22.79 -6.43 -5.35
C LEU A 128 22.09 -7.47 -4.48
N GLU A 129 22.27 -7.41 -3.16
CA GLU A 129 21.54 -8.23 -2.20
C GLU A 129 20.03 -7.97 -2.30
N ALA A 130 19.62 -6.70 -2.31
CA ALA A 130 18.21 -6.32 -2.42
C ALA A 130 17.62 -6.78 -3.76
N LEU A 131 18.38 -6.75 -4.86
CA LEU A 131 17.95 -7.27 -6.15
C LEU A 131 17.76 -8.79 -6.17
N ASP A 132 18.56 -9.54 -5.42
CA ASP A 132 18.43 -10.99 -5.30
C ASP A 132 17.19 -11.41 -4.49
N GLU A 133 16.77 -10.58 -3.53
CA GLU A 133 15.57 -10.82 -2.73
C GLU A 133 14.26 -10.49 -3.46
N VAL A 134 14.31 -9.62 -4.47
CA VAL A 134 13.12 -9.15 -5.19
C VAL A 134 12.87 -10.00 -6.44
N PRO A 135 11.72 -10.70 -6.55
CA PRO A 135 11.38 -11.44 -7.76
C PRO A 135 11.28 -10.50 -8.96
N GLN A 136 11.68 -10.94 -10.16
CA GLN A 136 11.71 -10.09 -11.36
C GLN A 136 10.33 -9.54 -11.78
N ASP A 137 9.25 -10.22 -11.40
CA ASP A 137 7.88 -9.75 -11.58
C ASP A 137 7.51 -8.63 -10.59
N GLY A 138 8.27 -8.47 -9.50
CA GLY A 138 8.15 -7.40 -8.52
C GLY A 138 8.62 -6.04 -9.05
N ILE A 139 9.54 -6.03 -10.02
CA ILE A 139 10.12 -4.81 -10.60
C ILE A 139 9.30 -4.33 -11.79
N VAL A 140 9.06 -3.03 -11.87
CA VAL A 140 8.37 -2.40 -13.00
C VAL A 140 9.31 -2.35 -14.21
N ALA A 141 8.79 -2.60 -15.41
CA ALA A 141 9.61 -2.70 -16.63
C ALA A 141 10.50 -1.45 -16.89
N SER A 142 10.01 -0.26 -16.53
CA SER A 142 10.74 1.00 -16.67
C SER A 142 11.97 1.13 -15.76
N ALA A 143 12.03 0.40 -14.65
CA ALA A 143 13.17 0.40 -13.73
C ALA A 143 14.25 -0.64 -14.09
N ARG A 144 13.95 -1.58 -15.00
CA ARG A 144 14.85 -2.68 -15.36
C ARG A 144 16.20 -2.23 -15.95
N PRO A 145 16.27 -1.16 -16.78
CA PRO A 145 17.57 -0.68 -17.27
C PRO A 145 18.49 -0.23 -16.14
N CYS A 146 17.93 0.41 -15.12
CA CYS A 146 18.64 0.90 -13.92
C CYS A 146 19.15 -0.23 -13.02
N LEU A 147 18.35 -1.30 -12.94
CA LEU A 147 18.52 -2.38 -11.97
C LEU A 147 19.11 -3.65 -12.60
N CYS A 148 19.84 -3.50 -13.70
CA CYS A 148 20.45 -4.63 -14.40
C CYS A 148 21.61 -5.19 -13.57
N ARG A 149 21.45 -6.40 -13.03
CA ARG A 149 22.49 -7.07 -12.22
C ARG A 149 23.84 -7.17 -12.96
N ASP A 150 23.80 -7.52 -14.24
CA ASP A 150 25.02 -7.71 -15.04
C ASP A 150 25.80 -6.40 -15.22
N PHE A 151 25.10 -5.27 -15.30
CA PHE A 151 25.71 -3.94 -15.31
C PHE A 151 26.48 -3.69 -14.00
N TRP A 152 25.83 -3.87 -12.86
CA TRP A 152 26.43 -3.62 -11.54
C TRP A 152 27.61 -4.54 -11.23
N LEU A 153 27.50 -5.83 -11.57
CA LEU A 153 28.61 -6.77 -11.42
C LEU A 153 29.80 -6.38 -12.29
N ARG A 154 29.58 -5.99 -13.56
CA ARG A 154 30.64 -5.55 -14.46
C ARG A 154 31.36 -4.30 -13.93
N MET A 155 30.63 -3.36 -13.34
CA MET A 155 31.21 -2.14 -12.76
C MET A 155 32.04 -2.44 -11.50
N LEU A 156 31.71 -3.50 -10.73
CA LEU A 156 32.47 -3.92 -9.55
C LEU A 156 33.71 -4.76 -9.87
N THR A 157 33.64 -5.67 -10.83
CA THR A 157 34.63 -6.75 -10.99
C THR A 157 35.81 -6.43 -11.91
N SER A 158 36.26 -5.19 -12.02
CA SER A 158 37.48 -4.78 -12.77
C SER A 158 37.40 -4.78 -14.30
N SER A 159 36.47 -4.00 -14.87
CA SER A 159 36.60 -3.54 -16.27
C SER A 159 36.10 -2.13 -16.53
N ALA A 160 35.78 -1.35 -15.49
CA ALA A 160 35.31 0.02 -15.67
C ALA A 160 36.43 0.87 -16.27
N THR A 161 36.35 1.09 -17.56
CA THR A 161 37.25 1.92 -18.34
C THR A 161 36.56 3.23 -18.68
N PRO A 162 37.30 4.29 -19.03
CA PRO A 162 36.69 5.54 -19.52
C PRO A 162 35.70 5.32 -20.68
N ASP A 163 35.83 4.21 -21.42
CA ASP A 163 34.94 3.81 -22.51
C ASP A 163 33.54 3.34 -22.03
N ASP A 164 33.38 2.99 -20.75
CA ASP A 164 32.09 2.63 -20.14
C ASP A 164 31.26 3.86 -19.72
N LEU A 165 31.86 5.06 -19.70
CA LEU A 165 31.21 6.31 -19.29
C LEU A 165 29.89 6.58 -20.02
N PRO A 166 29.75 6.39 -21.35
CA PRO A 166 28.48 6.59 -22.03
C PRO A 166 27.36 5.68 -21.52
N GLU A 167 27.70 4.45 -21.13
CA GLU A 167 26.70 3.52 -20.60
C GLU A 167 26.28 3.90 -19.17
N VAL A 168 27.22 4.36 -18.34
CA VAL A 168 26.91 4.91 -17.01
C VAL A 168 25.97 6.10 -17.11
N VAL A 169 26.22 7.02 -18.04
CA VAL A 169 25.35 8.17 -18.30
C VAL A 169 23.95 7.73 -18.76
N LEU A 170 23.85 6.73 -19.64
CA LEU A 170 22.56 6.19 -20.05
C LEU A 170 21.76 5.56 -18.91
N VAL A 171 22.43 4.83 -18.01
CA VAL A 171 21.80 4.24 -16.82
C VAL A 171 21.38 5.34 -15.84
N MET A 172 22.21 6.37 -15.67
CA MET A 172 21.90 7.55 -14.86
C MET A 172 20.64 8.27 -15.34
N ASP A 173 20.56 8.57 -16.65
CA ASP A 173 19.38 9.20 -17.25
C ASP A 173 18.13 8.34 -17.03
N ALA A 174 18.24 7.02 -17.21
CA ALA A 174 17.14 6.10 -16.96
C ALA A 174 16.70 6.09 -15.48
N CYS A 175 17.64 6.20 -14.53
CA CYS A 175 17.33 6.32 -13.10
C CYS A 175 16.54 7.60 -12.80
N LEU A 176 16.99 8.73 -13.32
CA LEU A 176 16.35 10.03 -13.11
C LEU A 176 14.96 10.10 -13.74
N ASP A 177 14.82 9.61 -14.98
CA ASP A 177 13.53 9.50 -15.67
C ASP A 177 12.56 8.61 -14.88
N PHE A 178 13.04 7.47 -14.38
CA PHE A 178 12.21 6.57 -13.60
C PHE A 178 11.78 7.18 -12.27
N ASP A 179 12.67 7.87 -11.55
CA ASP A 179 12.35 8.55 -10.29
C ASP A 179 11.26 9.63 -10.48
N GLU A 180 11.34 10.42 -11.55
CA GLU A 180 10.30 11.40 -11.87
C GLU A 180 8.94 10.71 -12.12
N ILE A 181 8.93 9.66 -12.94
CA ILE A 181 7.73 8.87 -13.24
C ILE A 181 7.17 8.21 -11.97
N ALA A 182 8.03 7.63 -11.14
CA ALA A 182 7.63 6.95 -9.92
C ALA A 182 6.95 7.93 -8.96
N ARG A 183 7.55 9.10 -8.75
CA ARG A 183 7.00 10.17 -7.89
C ARG A 183 5.62 10.62 -8.36
N ASP A 184 5.44 10.92 -9.65
CA ASP A 184 4.14 11.31 -10.22
C ASP A 184 3.10 10.20 -10.08
N ARG A 185 3.47 8.96 -10.40
CA ARG A 185 2.56 7.80 -10.35
C ARG A 185 2.16 7.45 -8.92
N MET A 186 3.09 7.46 -7.97
CA MET A 186 2.81 7.25 -6.55
C MET A 186 1.89 8.34 -5.99
N ALA A 187 2.08 9.61 -6.38
CA ALA A 187 1.19 10.70 -6.01
C ALA A 187 -0.24 10.49 -6.55
N LYS A 188 -0.36 10.06 -7.82
CA LYS A 188 -1.66 9.73 -8.45
C LYS A 188 -2.36 8.57 -7.75
N VAL A 189 -1.65 7.49 -7.44
CA VAL A 189 -2.22 6.33 -6.72
C VAL A 189 -2.62 6.71 -5.30
N THR A 190 -1.81 7.50 -4.59
CA THR A 190 -2.14 8.02 -3.26
C THR A 190 -3.42 8.86 -3.28
N ARG A 191 -3.56 9.76 -4.26
CA ARG A 191 -4.77 10.56 -4.45
C ARG A 191 -5.98 9.68 -4.76
N ALA A 192 -5.84 8.72 -5.67
CA ALA A 192 -6.91 7.79 -6.02
C ALA A 192 -7.35 6.96 -4.81
N SER A 193 -6.41 6.42 -4.03
CA SER A 193 -6.70 5.69 -2.79
C SER A 193 -7.47 6.55 -1.79
N ARG A 194 -7.11 7.83 -1.62
CA ARG A 194 -7.83 8.77 -0.75
C ARG A 194 -9.27 9.00 -1.23
N LEU A 195 -9.47 9.18 -2.54
CA LEU A 195 -10.81 9.36 -3.10
C LEU A 195 -11.67 8.10 -2.92
N VAL A 196 -11.10 6.91 -3.10
CA VAL A 196 -11.81 5.64 -2.88
C VAL A 196 -12.16 5.45 -1.40
N GLN A 197 -11.25 5.83 -0.48
CA GLN A 197 -11.53 5.84 0.95
C GLN A 197 -12.66 6.82 1.31
N GLN A 198 -12.63 8.05 0.79
CA GLN A 198 -13.70 9.04 1.00
C GLN A 198 -15.04 8.55 0.44
N ALA A 199 -15.05 7.93 -0.75
CA ALA A 199 -16.25 7.34 -1.32
C ALA A 199 -16.81 6.22 -0.44
N ARG A 200 -15.93 5.33 0.05
CA ARG A 200 -16.31 4.27 1.00
C ARG A 200 -16.90 4.84 2.28
N ASP A 201 -16.26 5.85 2.86
CA ASP A 201 -16.72 6.47 4.11
C ASP A 201 -18.04 7.22 3.90
N HIS A 202 -18.24 7.85 2.73
CA HIS A 202 -19.52 8.44 2.35
C HIS A 202 -20.63 7.40 2.19
N LEU A 203 -20.34 6.22 1.62
CA LEU A 203 -21.30 5.11 1.53
C LEU A 203 -21.71 4.62 2.93
N LEU A 204 -20.78 4.59 3.90
CA LEU A 204 -21.09 4.21 5.28
C LEU A 204 -22.05 5.21 5.96
N LEU A 205 -22.00 6.49 5.58
CA LEU A 205 -22.92 7.52 6.08
C LEU A 205 -24.32 7.45 5.45
N GLN A 206 -24.48 6.73 4.34
CA GLN A 206 -25.78 6.52 3.68
C GLN A 206 -26.56 5.32 4.26
N VAL A 207 -25.97 4.60 5.23
CA VAL A 207 -26.64 3.50 5.92
C VAL A 207 -27.76 4.07 6.81
N PRO A 208 -29.02 3.61 6.67
CA PRO A 208 -30.13 4.09 7.49
C PRO A 208 -29.92 3.88 8.99
N ASP A 209 -30.43 4.81 9.80
CA ASP A 209 -30.39 4.72 11.26
C ASP A 209 -31.03 3.41 11.76
N GLY A 210 -30.34 2.69 12.64
CA GLY A 210 -30.77 1.40 13.18
C GLY A 210 -30.29 0.17 12.36
N VAL A 211 -29.67 0.37 11.19
CA VAL A 211 -29.01 -0.71 10.44
C VAL A 211 -27.51 -0.71 10.74
N PRO A 212 -26.94 -1.78 11.30
CA PRO A 212 -25.50 -1.85 11.52
C PRO A 212 -24.75 -1.89 10.17
N PRO A 213 -23.66 -1.12 9.99
CA PRO A 213 -22.84 -1.19 8.77
C PRO A 213 -22.31 -2.61 8.48
N SER A 214 -22.13 -3.42 9.53
CA SER A 214 -21.75 -4.83 9.43
C SER A 214 -22.80 -5.72 8.76
N VAL A 215 -24.08 -5.33 8.74
CA VAL A 215 -25.16 -6.04 8.05
C VAL A 215 -25.19 -5.68 6.56
N VAL A 216 -24.86 -4.42 6.22
CA VAL A 216 -24.83 -3.92 4.83
C VAL A 216 -23.58 -4.43 4.10
N HIS A 217 -22.42 -4.40 4.76
CA HIS A 217 -21.09 -4.56 4.14
C HIS A 217 -20.32 -5.84 4.55
N ARG A 218 -20.99 -6.84 5.14
CA ARG A 218 -20.35 -8.12 5.52
C ARG A 218 -19.65 -8.77 4.30
N PRO A 219 -18.34 -9.09 4.36
CA PRO A 219 -17.72 -9.98 3.39
C PRO A 219 -18.31 -11.38 3.60
N PHE A 220 -18.64 -12.04 2.50
CA PHE A 220 -19.44 -13.26 2.43
C PHE A 220 -19.02 -14.36 3.44
N ASN A 221 -19.91 -14.67 4.39
CA ASN A 221 -20.07 -16.03 4.91
C ASN A 221 -21.18 -16.68 4.07
N THR A 222 -20.83 -17.18 2.89
CA THR A 222 -21.59 -18.19 2.15
C THR A 222 -20.64 -19.30 1.82
#